data_AF-A0A8C9D7G8-F1
#
_entry.id   AF-A0A8C9D7G8-F1
#
_cell.length_a   1.000
_cell.length_b   1.000
_cell.length_c   1.000
_cell.angle_alpha   90.00
_cell.angle_beta   90.00
_cell.angle_gamma   90.00
#
_symmetry.space_group_name_H-M   'P 1'
#
loop_
_entity.id
_entity.type
_entity.pdbx_description
1 polymer ?
#
loop_
_entity_poly.entity_id
_entity_poly.type
_entity_poly.pdbx_seq_one_letter_code
_entity_poly.pdbx_strand_id
1 'polypeptide(L)'
;PRSLHAAAVLLLLCLNQQPAGPAPLHGSKWSYFGPDGEKSWSKKYPSCGGVLQSPIDLHSDILQYDASLVPLGFQGYNVSANEQFLLTNDGHSVRLNLPSDMHIQGLRSRYSAAQLHLHWGNQNDPHGSEHTVGGKHFAAELHIVHYNSDLYANASTASNKSEGLAVLAVLIEMGSFNPSYDKIFRHLQDVKYKGQEVLIPGFSIEELLPERPDEYYRYKGSLTTPPCHPTVLWTVFRNPVQISQEQLLALETALYCTHVDDPSPREMVNNFRRVQNFDERLVYISFRQVQDLTYTGLSLGIILSVALAGVLGICVVLAVSIWLFRRKKSSKKGDNKGVIYKPAIKKETEAHA
;
A
#
# COMPACT_ATOMS: atom_id res chain seq x y z
N PRO A 1 -59.33 -32.81 8.51
CA PRO A 1 -57.94 -32.82 9.02
C PRO A 1 -57.01 -33.59 8.06
N ARG A 2 -55.94 -32.91 7.63
CA ARG A 2 -54.85 -33.38 6.75
C ARG A 2 -55.17 -33.41 5.26
N SER A 3 -55.56 -32.22 4.77
CA SER A 3 -55.41 -31.82 3.37
C SER A 3 -54.03 -31.15 3.14
N LEU A 4 -53.55 -31.27 1.91
CA LEU A 4 -52.84 -30.18 1.20
C LEU A 4 -51.42 -29.75 1.64
N HIS A 5 -50.65 -30.57 2.36
CA HIS A 5 -49.27 -30.18 2.78
C HIS A 5 -48.11 -30.93 2.07
N ALA A 6 -48.37 -31.78 1.08
CA ALA A 6 -47.30 -32.52 0.39
C ALA A 6 -47.06 -32.12 -1.09
N ALA A 7 -47.88 -31.23 -1.67
CA ALA A 7 -47.76 -30.83 -3.07
C ALA A 7 -47.18 -29.41 -3.28
N ALA A 8 -46.92 -28.64 -2.22
CA ALA A 8 -46.43 -27.27 -2.29
C ALA A 8 -44.90 -27.12 -2.10
N VAL A 9 -44.17 -28.21 -1.81
CA VAL A 9 -42.71 -28.16 -1.57
C VAL A 9 -41.89 -28.59 -2.80
N LEU A 10 -42.51 -29.17 -3.83
CA LEU A 10 -41.82 -29.53 -5.08
C LEU A 10 -41.98 -28.50 -6.23
N LEU A 11 -42.79 -27.45 -6.06
CA LEU A 11 -43.03 -26.43 -7.09
C LEU A 11 -42.25 -25.11 -6.88
N LEU A 12 -41.34 -25.05 -5.91
CA LEU A 12 -40.52 -23.87 -5.60
C LEU A 12 -39.03 -24.03 -5.94
N LEU A 13 -38.64 -25.10 -6.62
CA LEU A 13 -37.24 -25.38 -7.00
C LEU A 13 -36.95 -25.29 -8.51
N CYS A 14 -37.91 -24.88 -9.34
CA CYS A 14 -37.75 -24.84 -10.80
C CYS A 14 -37.89 -23.43 -11.44
N LEU A 15 -37.75 -22.35 -10.67
CA LEU A 15 -37.73 -20.98 -11.21
C LEU A 15 -36.61 -20.16 -10.57
N ASN A 16 -35.37 -20.41 -10.99
CA ASN A 16 -34.28 -19.41 -11.09
C ASN A 16 -32.98 -19.97 -11.70
N GLN A 17 -33.09 -20.88 -12.66
CA GLN A 17 -31.97 -21.12 -13.58
C GLN A 17 -32.35 -20.53 -14.93
N GLN A 18 -32.09 -19.23 -15.09
CA GLN A 18 -31.96 -18.70 -16.44
C GLN A 18 -30.76 -19.42 -17.07
N PRO A 19 -30.90 -20.04 -18.26
CA PRO A 19 -29.74 -20.44 -19.02
C PRO A 19 -28.90 -19.20 -19.24
N ALA A 20 -27.63 -19.24 -18.82
CA ALA A 20 -26.66 -18.22 -19.17
C ALA A 20 -26.57 -18.20 -20.69
N GLY A 21 -27.28 -17.26 -21.32
CA GLY A 21 -27.14 -16.99 -22.74
C GLY A 21 -25.68 -16.65 -23.03
N PRO A 22 -25.17 -16.98 -24.22
CA PRO A 22 -23.83 -16.56 -24.63
C PRO A 22 -23.73 -15.04 -24.46
N ALA A 23 -22.70 -14.60 -23.75
CA ALA A 23 -22.45 -13.18 -23.54
C ALA A 23 -22.36 -12.49 -24.92
N PRO A 24 -23.01 -11.32 -25.12
CA PRO A 24 -22.96 -10.67 -26.42
C PRO A 24 -21.53 -10.28 -26.78
N LEU A 25 -21.13 -10.61 -28.02
CA LEU A 25 -19.93 -10.14 -28.71
C LEU A 25 -20.04 -8.62 -28.96
N HIS A 26 -19.77 -7.79 -27.95
CA HIS A 26 -19.47 -6.36 -28.14
C HIS A 26 -18.39 -5.93 -27.14
N GLY A 27 -17.25 -5.50 -27.67
CA GLY A 27 -16.03 -5.21 -26.93
C GLY A 27 -16.22 -4.23 -25.76
N SER A 28 -15.89 -4.72 -24.56
CA SER A 28 -15.77 -4.06 -23.26
C SER A 28 -16.73 -2.91 -22.90
N LYS A 29 -17.76 -3.28 -22.12
CA LYS A 29 -18.87 -2.43 -21.67
C LYS A 29 -18.54 -1.47 -20.50
N TRP A 30 -17.26 -1.22 -20.20
CA TRP A 30 -16.76 -0.42 -19.08
C TRP A 30 -15.61 0.50 -19.50
N SER A 31 -15.39 1.58 -18.77
CA SER A 31 -14.26 2.52 -18.97
C SER A 31 -13.77 3.06 -17.62
N TYR A 32 -12.67 3.82 -17.62
CA TYR A 32 -12.22 4.56 -16.43
C TYR A 32 -12.92 5.93 -16.30
N PHE A 33 -13.42 6.48 -17.40
CA PHE A 33 -14.05 7.80 -17.47
C PHE A 33 -15.47 7.76 -18.01
N GLY A 34 -16.22 8.84 -17.78
CA GLY A 34 -17.58 9.02 -18.31
C GLY A 34 -18.64 8.14 -17.64
N PRO A 35 -19.80 7.93 -18.29
CA PRO A 35 -20.95 7.22 -17.71
C PRO A 35 -20.68 5.76 -17.31
N ASP A 36 -19.78 5.09 -18.05
CA ASP A 36 -19.34 3.71 -17.81
C ASP A 36 -18.05 3.63 -16.96
N GLY A 37 -17.66 4.76 -16.33
CA GLY A 37 -16.52 4.91 -15.43
C GLY A 37 -16.59 4.04 -14.17
N GLU A 38 -15.51 4.02 -13.38
CA GLU A 38 -15.36 3.16 -12.19
C GLU A 38 -16.52 3.23 -11.19
N LYS A 39 -17.10 4.42 -10.99
CA LYS A 39 -18.25 4.64 -10.08
C LYS A 39 -19.51 3.90 -10.54
N SER A 40 -19.59 3.51 -11.81
CA SER A 40 -20.70 2.77 -12.41
C SER A 40 -20.42 1.27 -12.55
N TRP A 41 -19.19 0.78 -12.31
CA TRP A 41 -18.84 -0.62 -12.56
C TRP A 41 -19.72 -1.59 -11.81
N SER A 42 -20.05 -1.30 -10.54
CA SER A 42 -20.88 -2.17 -9.69
C SER A 42 -22.28 -2.46 -10.24
N LYS A 43 -22.80 -1.61 -11.14
CA LYS A 43 -24.11 -1.81 -11.79
C LYS A 43 -24.14 -3.06 -12.67
N LYS A 44 -23.04 -3.38 -13.36
CA LYS A 44 -22.89 -4.55 -14.24
C LYS A 44 -22.01 -5.63 -13.63
N TYR A 45 -21.12 -5.24 -12.72
CA TYR A 45 -20.11 -6.09 -12.11
C TYR A 45 -20.23 -5.98 -10.58
N PRO A 46 -21.17 -6.68 -9.94
CA PRO A 46 -21.51 -6.46 -8.53
C PRO A 46 -20.32 -6.57 -7.57
N SER A 47 -19.34 -7.42 -7.86
CA SER A 47 -18.13 -7.54 -7.01
C SER A 47 -17.33 -6.23 -6.93
N CYS A 48 -17.45 -5.31 -7.89
CA CYS A 48 -16.79 -4.00 -7.84
C CYS A 48 -17.30 -3.09 -6.71
N GLY A 49 -18.49 -3.34 -6.17
CA GLY A 49 -19.00 -2.71 -4.95
C GLY A 49 -18.94 -3.62 -3.73
N GLY A 50 -18.19 -4.74 -3.82
CA GLY A 50 -18.09 -5.75 -2.78
C GLY A 50 -16.96 -5.50 -1.79
N VAL A 51 -16.60 -6.55 -1.06
CA VAL A 51 -15.50 -6.54 -0.08
C VAL A 51 -14.14 -6.79 -0.73
N LEU A 52 -13.08 -6.56 0.03
CA LEU A 52 -11.69 -6.84 -0.35
C LEU A 52 -11.27 -6.18 -1.67
N GLN A 53 -11.78 -4.98 -1.96
CA GLN A 53 -11.46 -4.27 -3.20
C GLN A 53 -10.01 -3.79 -3.22
N SER A 54 -9.48 -3.60 -4.42
CA SER A 54 -8.16 -3.06 -4.72
C SER A 54 -8.27 -2.02 -5.83
N PRO A 55 -7.31 -1.08 -5.96
CA PRO A 55 -6.09 -0.93 -5.14
C PRO A 55 -6.35 -0.27 -3.77
N ILE A 56 -5.32 -0.15 -2.93
CA ILE A 56 -5.39 0.46 -1.59
C ILE A 56 -4.20 1.40 -1.36
N ASP A 57 -4.33 2.27 -0.34
CA ASP A 57 -3.18 3.02 0.17
C ASP A 57 -2.37 2.18 1.15
N LEU A 58 -1.05 2.17 0.98
CA LEU A 58 -0.09 1.47 1.81
C LEU A 58 0.55 2.47 2.78
N HIS A 59 -0.07 2.68 3.94
CA HIS A 59 0.36 3.66 4.94
C HIS A 59 0.68 3.02 6.29
N SER A 60 1.53 3.66 7.09
CA SER A 60 2.14 3.12 8.32
C SER A 60 1.17 2.44 9.29
N ASP A 61 -0.04 2.99 9.45
CA ASP A 61 -0.97 2.59 10.49
C ASP A 61 -1.57 1.18 10.28
N ILE A 62 -1.50 0.67 9.05
CA ILE A 62 -2.02 -0.66 8.68
C ILE A 62 -0.91 -1.67 8.38
N LEU A 63 0.36 -1.27 8.46
CA LEU A 63 1.50 -2.13 8.14
C LEU A 63 1.91 -2.97 9.35
N GLN A 64 1.98 -4.29 9.16
CA GLN A 64 2.46 -5.22 10.18
C GLN A 64 3.57 -6.11 9.62
N TYR A 65 4.73 -6.10 10.28
CA TYR A 65 5.82 -7.02 9.92
C TYR A 65 5.40 -8.48 10.16
N ASP A 66 5.65 -9.32 9.16
CA ASP A 66 5.40 -10.76 9.21
C ASP A 66 6.65 -11.53 8.78
N ALA A 67 7.29 -12.18 9.74
CA ALA A 67 8.52 -12.96 9.52
C ALA A 67 8.30 -14.22 8.67
N SER A 68 7.04 -14.64 8.42
CA SER A 68 6.73 -15.76 7.54
C SER A 68 6.78 -15.39 6.05
N LEU A 69 6.84 -14.09 5.73
CA LEU A 69 7.00 -13.60 4.38
C LEU A 69 8.44 -13.78 3.91
N VAL A 70 8.70 -14.93 3.28
CA VAL A 70 9.99 -15.30 2.70
C VAL A 70 10.17 -14.72 1.29
N PRO A 71 11.42 -14.54 0.82
CA PRO A 71 11.69 -14.13 -0.56
C PRO A 71 10.97 -15.03 -1.57
N LEU A 72 10.40 -14.40 -2.60
CA LEU A 72 9.77 -15.12 -3.72
C LEU A 72 10.85 -15.60 -4.70
N GLY A 73 10.62 -16.76 -5.30
CA GLY A 73 11.42 -17.25 -6.42
C GLY A 73 10.69 -17.01 -7.75
N PHE A 74 11.39 -16.51 -8.76
CA PHE A 74 10.83 -16.19 -10.08
C PHE A 74 11.33 -17.19 -11.13
N GLN A 75 10.59 -18.29 -11.31
CA GLN A 75 11.02 -19.40 -12.16
C GLN A 75 10.49 -19.24 -13.58
N GLY A 76 11.34 -19.50 -14.58
CA GLY A 76 10.97 -19.34 -15.99
C GLY A 76 10.80 -17.88 -16.42
N TYR A 77 11.27 -16.91 -15.62
CA TYR A 77 11.17 -15.48 -15.96
C TYR A 77 12.17 -15.07 -17.03
N ASN A 78 13.29 -15.78 -17.15
CA ASN A 78 14.27 -15.56 -18.20
C ASN A 78 13.87 -16.31 -19.48
N VAL A 79 13.14 -15.65 -20.37
CA VAL A 79 12.63 -16.23 -21.62
C VAL A 79 13.61 -15.97 -22.77
N SER A 80 13.82 -16.98 -23.60
CA SER A 80 14.75 -16.92 -24.73
C SER A 80 14.30 -15.90 -25.78
N ALA A 81 15.25 -15.16 -26.36
CA ALA A 81 14.96 -14.25 -27.48
C ALA A 81 14.47 -14.97 -28.76
N ASN A 82 14.62 -16.30 -28.83
CA ASN A 82 14.06 -17.12 -29.91
C ASN A 82 12.57 -17.44 -29.73
N GLU A 83 12.03 -17.23 -28.53
CA GLU A 83 10.61 -17.32 -28.25
C GLU A 83 9.95 -15.96 -28.49
N GLN A 84 8.62 -15.95 -28.59
CA GLN A 84 7.85 -14.74 -28.86
C GLN A 84 6.74 -14.58 -27.84
N PHE A 85 6.57 -13.35 -27.37
CA PHE A 85 5.41 -12.94 -26.59
C PHE A 85 4.43 -12.20 -27.50
N LEU A 86 3.13 -12.38 -27.24
CA LEU A 86 2.07 -11.59 -27.89
C LEU A 86 1.78 -10.35 -27.05
N LEU A 87 2.05 -9.18 -27.61
CA LEU A 87 1.69 -7.87 -27.06
C LEU A 87 0.37 -7.43 -27.73
N THR A 88 -0.62 -7.07 -26.93
CA THR A 88 -1.96 -6.68 -27.38
C THR A 88 -2.37 -5.37 -26.71
N ASN A 89 -2.97 -4.46 -27.46
CA ASN A 89 -3.79 -3.39 -26.89
C ASN A 89 -5.23 -3.89 -26.76
N ASP A 90 -5.70 -4.10 -25.53
CA ASP A 90 -7.06 -4.62 -25.28
C ASP A 90 -8.13 -3.52 -25.11
N GLY A 91 -7.73 -2.27 -25.29
CA GLY A 91 -8.57 -1.09 -25.11
C GLY A 91 -8.64 -0.58 -23.67
N HIS A 92 -7.96 -1.23 -22.73
CA HIS A 92 -7.86 -0.81 -21.33
C HIS A 92 -6.42 -0.69 -20.85
N SER A 93 -5.54 -1.53 -21.40
CA SER A 93 -4.10 -1.46 -21.18
C SER A 93 -3.36 -2.03 -22.40
N VAL A 94 -2.03 -1.96 -22.34
CA VAL A 94 -1.15 -2.80 -23.15
C VAL A 94 -0.80 -4.05 -22.34
N ARG A 95 -1.10 -5.22 -22.90
CA ARG A 95 -0.98 -6.51 -22.23
C ARG A 95 0.00 -7.40 -22.99
N LEU A 96 0.95 -7.99 -22.27
CA LEU A 96 1.88 -8.99 -22.80
C LEU A 96 1.49 -10.37 -22.26
N ASN A 97 1.22 -11.32 -23.15
CA ASN A 97 0.92 -12.70 -22.73
C ASN A 97 2.19 -13.40 -22.26
N LEU A 98 2.11 -14.11 -21.13
CA LEU A 98 3.22 -14.83 -20.53
C LEU A 98 2.95 -16.35 -20.54
N PRO A 99 3.98 -17.18 -20.71
CA PRO A 99 3.81 -18.63 -20.79
C PRO A 99 3.59 -19.22 -19.38
N SER A 100 2.85 -20.32 -19.28
CA SER A 100 2.41 -20.88 -18.00
C SER A 100 3.46 -21.71 -17.26
N ASP A 101 4.59 -22.00 -17.91
CA ASP A 101 5.77 -22.57 -17.29
C ASP A 101 6.51 -21.55 -16.39
N MET A 102 6.41 -20.26 -16.72
CA MET A 102 6.79 -19.15 -15.82
C MET A 102 5.90 -19.14 -14.58
N HIS A 103 6.50 -19.09 -13.38
CA HIS A 103 5.74 -19.15 -12.13
C HIS A 103 6.46 -18.57 -10.91
N ILE A 104 5.68 -18.23 -9.89
CA ILE A 104 6.18 -17.83 -8.57
C ILE A 104 6.37 -19.06 -7.69
N GLN A 105 7.52 -19.13 -7.01
CA GLN A 105 7.79 -20.00 -5.87
C GLN A 105 7.83 -19.20 -4.56
N GLY A 106 7.58 -19.85 -3.42
CA GLY A 106 7.51 -19.21 -2.10
C GLY A 106 6.09 -18.87 -1.62
N LEU A 107 5.08 -19.14 -2.44
CA LEU A 107 3.67 -19.15 -2.04
C LEU A 107 3.21 -20.57 -1.70
N ARG A 108 2.02 -20.70 -1.08
CA ARG A 108 1.46 -22.00 -0.65
C ARG A 108 1.19 -22.95 -1.82
N SER A 109 0.81 -22.39 -2.96
CA SER A 109 0.58 -23.11 -4.22
C SER A 109 1.49 -22.54 -5.30
N ARG A 110 1.70 -23.29 -6.37
CA ARG A 110 2.29 -22.78 -7.59
C ARG A 110 1.33 -21.78 -8.24
N TYR A 111 1.84 -20.58 -8.53
CA TYR A 111 1.14 -19.56 -9.29
C TYR A 111 1.84 -19.35 -10.62
N SER A 112 1.26 -19.89 -11.70
CA SER A 112 1.77 -19.76 -13.07
C SER A 112 1.37 -18.43 -13.68
N ALA A 113 2.26 -17.82 -14.46
CA ALA A 113 2.02 -16.56 -15.15
C ALA A 113 0.94 -16.72 -16.21
N ALA A 114 0.23 -15.62 -16.49
CA ALA A 114 -0.74 -15.54 -17.57
C ALA A 114 -0.48 -14.33 -18.46
N GLN A 115 -0.22 -13.17 -17.85
CA GLN A 115 0.05 -11.92 -18.56
C GLN A 115 0.75 -10.92 -17.64
N LEU A 116 1.30 -9.87 -18.25
CA LEU A 116 1.54 -8.60 -17.56
C LEU A 116 0.85 -7.45 -18.29
N HIS A 117 0.58 -6.36 -17.58
CA HIS A 117 0.01 -5.13 -18.13
C HIS A 117 0.34 -3.91 -17.26
N LEU A 118 0.09 -2.69 -17.76
CA LEU A 118 0.45 -1.46 -17.08
C LEU A 118 -0.76 -0.54 -16.81
N HIS A 119 -0.64 0.29 -15.78
CA HIS A 119 -1.53 1.40 -15.46
C HIS A 119 -0.71 2.69 -15.40
N TRP A 120 -1.25 3.79 -15.94
CA TRP A 120 -0.55 5.07 -16.02
C TRP A 120 -1.52 6.26 -16.01
N GLY A 121 -0.95 7.44 -15.78
CA GLY A 121 -1.67 8.71 -15.70
C GLY A 121 -1.84 9.35 -17.07
N ASN A 122 -1.56 10.64 -17.14
CA ASN A 122 -1.53 11.42 -18.37
C ASN A 122 -0.44 12.50 -18.27
N GLN A 123 -0.05 13.08 -19.41
CA GLN A 123 1.05 14.06 -19.45
C GLN A 123 0.87 15.29 -18.54
N ASN A 124 -0.37 15.68 -18.24
CA ASN A 124 -0.65 16.85 -17.38
C ASN A 124 -0.66 16.49 -15.88
N ASP A 125 -0.85 15.21 -15.57
CA ASP A 125 -0.86 14.66 -14.21
C ASP A 125 -0.22 13.25 -14.25
N PRO A 126 1.13 13.18 -14.30
CA PRO A 126 1.88 11.94 -14.54
C PRO A 126 2.00 11.09 -13.26
N HIS A 127 0.86 10.86 -12.61
CA HIS A 127 0.72 10.14 -11.35
C HIS A 127 -0.44 9.13 -11.46
N GLY A 128 -0.17 7.97 -12.09
CA GLY A 128 -1.21 6.98 -12.38
C GLY A 128 -0.87 5.55 -11.98
N SER A 129 -0.11 5.35 -10.90
CA SER A 129 -0.12 4.04 -10.22
C SER A 129 -1.50 3.74 -9.63
N GLU A 130 -1.82 2.47 -9.44
CA GLU A 130 -3.07 2.07 -8.81
C GLU A 130 -2.94 2.13 -7.28
N HIS A 131 -1.92 1.45 -6.74
CA HIS A 131 -1.55 1.54 -5.34
C HIS A 131 -0.89 2.87 -5.03
N THR A 132 -1.09 3.34 -3.80
CA THR A 132 -0.38 4.50 -3.25
C THR A 132 0.46 4.07 -2.05
N VAL A 133 1.50 4.84 -1.73
CA VAL A 133 2.29 4.67 -0.50
C VAL A 133 2.23 5.98 0.28
N GLY A 134 1.63 5.94 1.48
CA GLY A 134 1.41 7.15 2.29
C GLY A 134 0.61 8.24 1.57
N GLY A 135 -0.43 7.83 0.82
CA GLY A 135 -1.32 8.71 0.06
C GLY A 135 -0.74 9.24 -1.25
N LYS A 136 0.44 8.77 -1.67
CA LYS A 136 1.11 9.25 -2.90
C LYS A 136 1.07 8.20 -4.00
N HIS A 137 0.62 8.64 -5.18
CA HIS A 137 0.76 7.88 -6.41
C HIS A 137 2.19 7.94 -6.95
N PHE A 138 2.58 6.85 -7.61
CA PHE A 138 3.74 6.75 -8.48
C PHE A 138 3.32 7.06 -9.92
N ALA A 139 4.27 7.20 -10.84
CA ALA A 139 3.99 7.61 -12.22
C ALA A 139 3.15 6.58 -12.97
N ALA A 140 3.49 5.31 -12.81
CA ALA A 140 2.79 4.18 -13.39
C ALA A 140 2.90 2.95 -12.48
N GLU A 141 2.22 1.86 -12.84
CA GLU A 141 2.30 0.58 -12.14
C GLU A 141 2.23 -0.58 -13.12
N LEU A 142 3.14 -1.54 -12.98
CA LEU A 142 3.14 -2.80 -13.73
C LEU A 142 2.52 -3.89 -12.87
N HIS A 143 1.59 -4.66 -13.44
CA HIS A 143 1.03 -5.87 -12.85
C HIS A 143 1.47 -7.10 -13.62
N ILE A 144 2.05 -8.08 -12.93
CA ILE A 144 2.33 -9.43 -13.47
C ILE A 144 1.33 -10.40 -12.84
N VAL A 145 0.38 -10.87 -13.65
CA VAL A 145 -0.76 -11.66 -13.22
C VAL A 145 -0.46 -13.15 -13.33
N HIS A 146 -0.66 -13.83 -12.21
CA HIS A 146 -0.51 -15.28 -12.10
C HIS A 146 -1.80 -15.91 -11.60
N TYR A 147 -1.97 -17.20 -11.89
CA TYR A 147 -3.09 -18.00 -11.41
C TYR A 147 -2.61 -19.27 -10.72
N ASN A 148 -3.38 -19.75 -9.75
CA ASN A 148 -3.07 -20.97 -9.01
C ASN A 148 -3.22 -22.18 -9.93
N SER A 149 -2.10 -22.67 -10.45
CA SER A 149 -2.06 -23.76 -11.43
C SER A 149 -2.09 -25.15 -10.79
N ASP A 150 -1.92 -25.23 -9.46
CA ASP A 150 -2.18 -26.47 -8.72
C ASP A 150 -3.69 -26.76 -8.62
N LEU A 151 -4.53 -25.71 -8.60
CA LEU A 151 -5.97 -25.84 -8.38
C LEU A 151 -6.82 -25.61 -9.63
N TYR A 152 -6.35 -24.81 -10.58
CA TYR A 152 -7.14 -24.36 -11.72
C TYR A 152 -6.39 -24.51 -13.04
N ALA A 153 -7.12 -24.85 -14.11
CA ALA A 153 -6.51 -25.12 -15.41
C ALA A 153 -5.92 -23.87 -16.08
N ASN A 154 -6.52 -22.71 -15.87
CA ASN A 154 -6.09 -21.43 -16.45
C ASN A 154 -6.59 -20.22 -15.64
N ALA A 155 -6.01 -19.05 -15.91
CA ALA A 155 -6.37 -17.81 -15.24
C ALA A 155 -7.85 -17.43 -15.35
N SER A 156 -8.51 -17.72 -16.47
CA SER A 156 -9.94 -17.44 -16.64
C SER A 156 -10.77 -18.22 -15.62
N THR A 157 -10.54 -19.52 -15.50
CA THR A 157 -11.21 -20.39 -14.51
C THR A 157 -10.87 -20.04 -13.06
N ALA A 158 -9.64 -19.56 -12.80
CA ALA A 158 -9.18 -19.20 -11.47
C ALA A 158 -9.72 -17.83 -11.02
N SER A 159 -9.98 -16.91 -11.96
CA SER A 159 -10.24 -15.49 -11.67
C SER A 159 -11.39 -15.21 -10.70
N ASN A 160 -12.37 -16.11 -10.60
CA ASN A 160 -13.52 -15.98 -9.71
C ASN A 160 -13.53 -17.01 -8.56
N LYS A 161 -12.39 -17.67 -8.30
CA LYS A 161 -12.25 -18.74 -7.32
C LYS A 161 -11.33 -18.35 -6.16
N SER A 162 -11.54 -18.99 -5.02
CA SER A 162 -10.72 -18.80 -3.83
C SER A 162 -9.25 -19.09 -4.14
N GLU A 163 -8.34 -18.26 -3.62
CA GLU A 163 -6.89 -18.40 -3.88
C GLU A 163 -6.55 -18.45 -5.38
N GLY A 164 -7.42 -17.91 -6.24
CA GLY A 164 -7.36 -18.06 -7.68
C GLY A 164 -6.18 -17.34 -8.34
N LEU A 165 -5.88 -16.12 -7.89
CA LEU A 165 -4.88 -15.27 -8.52
C LEU A 165 -3.83 -14.79 -7.53
N ALA A 166 -2.62 -14.55 -8.03
CA ALA A 166 -1.58 -13.79 -7.36
C ALA A 166 -1.04 -12.75 -8.32
N VAL A 167 -0.90 -11.50 -7.87
CA VAL A 167 -0.40 -10.41 -8.71
C VAL A 167 0.83 -9.80 -8.05
N LEU A 168 1.89 -9.67 -8.84
CA LEU A 168 3.06 -8.87 -8.48
C LEU A 168 2.85 -7.46 -9.03
N ALA A 169 2.94 -6.44 -8.18
CA ALA A 169 2.83 -5.05 -8.55
C ALA A 169 4.17 -4.34 -8.38
N VAL A 170 4.64 -3.69 -9.44
CA VAL A 170 5.85 -2.87 -9.46
C VAL A 170 5.44 -1.42 -9.64
N LEU A 171 5.73 -0.60 -8.64
CA LEU A 171 5.55 0.85 -8.71
C LEU A 171 6.63 1.44 -9.61
N ILE A 172 6.26 2.38 -10.48
CA ILE A 172 7.17 2.98 -11.46
C ILE A 172 7.25 4.48 -11.21
N GLU A 173 8.46 5.01 -11.05
CA GLU A 173 8.73 6.44 -10.96
C GLU A 173 9.53 6.94 -12.17
N MET A 174 9.51 8.26 -12.37
CA MET A 174 10.36 8.91 -13.37
C MET A 174 11.80 8.99 -12.86
N GLY A 175 12.77 8.61 -13.69
CA GLY A 175 14.18 8.63 -13.36
C GLY A 175 15.05 8.26 -14.56
N SER A 176 15.95 7.30 -14.38
CA SER A 176 16.86 6.86 -15.45
C SER A 176 16.16 6.08 -16.56
N PHE A 177 16.67 6.15 -17.79
CA PHE A 177 16.23 5.28 -18.88
C PHE A 177 16.37 3.81 -18.49
N ASN A 178 15.33 3.03 -18.79
CA ASN A 178 15.26 1.63 -18.41
C ASN A 178 15.25 0.73 -19.65
N PRO A 179 16.37 0.07 -19.98
CA PRO A 179 16.46 -0.79 -21.16
C PRO A 179 15.49 -1.97 -21.13
N SER A 180 15.15 -2.47 -19.94
CA SER A 180 14.27 -3.63 -19.77
C SER A 180 12.82 -3.29 -20.13
N TYR A 181 12.33 -2.14 -19.65
CA TYR A 181 11.00 -1.64 -20.02
C TYR A 181 10.94 -1.24 -21.49
N ASP A 182 12.04 -0.74 -22.06
CA ASP A 182 12.11 -0.39 -23.49
C ASP A 182 11.89 -1.61 -24.42
N LYS A 183 12.18 -2.83 -23.93
CA LYS A 183 11.87 -4.06 -24.67
C LYS A 183 10.38 -4.20 -24.98
N ILE A 184 9.50 -3.60 -24.18
CA ILE A 184 8.07 -3.46 -24.41
C ILE A 184 7.76 -2.11 -25.08
N PHE A 185 8.28 -1.01 -24.53
CA PHE A 185 7.83 0.34 -24.91
C PHE A 185 8.12 0.73 -26.37
N ARG A 186 9.20 0.21 -26.95
CA ARG A 186 9.50 0.43 -28.38
C ARG A 186 8.45 -0.15 -29.34
N HIS A 187 7.58 -1.04 -28.86
CA HIS A 187 6.51 -1.67 -29.63
C HIS A 187 5.13 -1.03 -29.43
N LEU A 188 5.00 0.02 -28.60
CA LEU A 188 3.69 0.64 -28.35
C LEU A 188 3.05 1.22 -29.63
N GLN A 189 3.86 1.70 -30.57
CA GLN A 189 3.36 2.20 -31.86
C GLN A 189 2.78 1.09 -32.74
N ASP A 190 3.24 -0.16 -32.57
CA ASP A 190 2.74 -1.33 -33.30
C ASP A 190 1.35 -1.79 -32.81
N VAL A 191 0.96 -1.36 -31.59
CA VAL A 191 -0.32 -1.69 -30.95
C VAL A 191 -1.10 -0.44 -30.54
N LYS A 192 -1.01 0.63 -31.34
CA LYS A 192 -1.62 1.93 -31.06
C LYS A 192 -3.12 1.87 -30.74
N TYR A 193 -3.88 1.04 -31.44
CA TYR A 193 -5.34 0.98 -31.32
C TYR A 193 -5.82 -0.34 -30.73
N LYS A 194 -7.02 -0.31 -30.13
CA LYS A 194 -7.66 -1.49 -29.54
C LYS A 194 -7.76 -2.65 -30.55
N GLY A 195 -7.38 -3.83 -30.10
CA GLY A 195 -7.39 -5.07 -30.88
C GLY A 195 -6.18 -5.28 -31.77
N GLN A 196 -5.24 -4.32 -31.83
CA GLN A 196 -3.96 -4.55 -32.49
C GLN A 196 -3.06 -5.42 -31.64
N GLU A 197 -2.27 -6.24 -32.32
CA GLU A 197 -1.36 -7.21 -31.73
C GLU A 197 -0.02 -7.22 -32.47
N VAL A 198 1.07 -7.46 -31.74
CA VAL A 198 2.41 -7.64 -32.29
C VAL A 198 3.14 -8.73 -31.51
N LEU A 199 3.97 -9.51 -32.21
CA LEU A 199 4.87 -10.47 -31.57
C LEU A 199 6.20 -9.78 -31.26
N ILE A 200 6.64 -9.86 -30.00
CA ILE A 200 7.92 -9.30 -29.56
C ILE A 200 8.85 -10.43 -29.09
N PRO A 201 10.18 -10.32 -29.29
CA PRO A 201 11.12 -11.33 -28.83
C PRO A 201 11.06 -11.53 -27.31
N GLY A 202 11.27 -12.77 -26.87
CA GLY A 202 11.40 -13.11 -25.46
C GLY A 202 12.56 -12.37 -24.80
N PHE A 203 12.39 -12.07 -23.51
CA PHE A 203 13.41 -11.45 -22.67
C PHE A 203 13.17 -11.81 -21.21
N SER A 204 14.12 -11.46 -20.34
CA SER A 204 13.97 -11.66 -18.90
C SER A 204 12.94 -10.72 -18.30
N ILE A 205 11.79 -11.26 -17.90
CA ILE A 205 10.73 -10.54 -17.19
C ILE A 205 11.19 -10.12 -15.78
N GLU A 206 12.15 -10.85 -15.20
CA GLU A 206 12.73 -10.51 -13.89
C GLU A 206 13.45 -9.16 -13.90
N GLU A 207 13.96 -8.72 -15.06
CA GLU A 207 14.57 -7.39 -15.22
C GLU A 207 13.56 -6.23 -15.14
N LEU A 208 12.25 -6.52 -15.11
CA LEU A 208 11.20 -5.54 -14.85
C LEU A 208 10.91 -5.37 -13.36
N LEU A 209 11.47 -6.23 -12.51
CA LEU A 209 11.30 -6.16 -11.06
C LEU A 209 12.27 -5.13 -10.45
N PRO A 210 11.92 -4.53 -9.31
CA PRO A 210 12.78 -3.56 -8.65
C PRO A 210 13.93 -4.23 -7.91
N GLU A 211 14.89 -3.42 -7.47
CA GLU A 211 15.90 -3.86 -6.52
C GLU A 211 15.26 -4.35 -5.21
N ARG A 212 15.88 -5.34 -4.59
CA ARG A 212 15.40 -5.96 -3.33
C ARG A 212 13.95 -6.43 -3.43
N PRO A 213 13.63 -7.39 -4.33
CA PRO A 213 12.29 -7.95 -4.47
C PRO A 213 11.87 -8.78 -3.24
N ASP A 214 12.77 -9.00 -2.28
CA ASP A 214 12.49 -9.55 -0.95
C ASP A 214 11.78 -8.54 -0.03
N GLU A 215 11.78 -7.24 -0.35
CA GLU A 215 11.03 -6.21 0.38
C GLU A 215 9.69 -5.91 -0.30
N TYR A 216 8.58 -6.37 0.28
CA TYR A 216 7.26 -6.21 -0.31
C TYR A 216 6.13 -6.12 0.74
N TYR A 217 5.01 -5.57 0.28
CA TYR A 217 3.70 -5.57 0.95
C TYR A 217 2.86 -6.76 0.48
N ARG A 218 2.08 -7.36 1.38
CA ARG A 218 1.24 -8.54 1.12
C ARG A 218 -0.15 -8.34 1.70
N TYR A 219 -1.17 -8.50 0.85
CA TYR A 219 -2.57 -8.49 1.31
C TYR A 219 -3.50 -9.27 0.36
N LYS A 220 -4.68 -9.66 0.85
CA LYS A 220 -5.74 -10.26 0.00
C LYS A 220 -6.63 -9.17 -0.58
N GLY A 221 -6.82 -9.13 -1.89
CA GLY A 221 -7.56 -8.07 -2.56
C GLY A 221 -8.38 -8.60 -3.72
N SER A 222 -8.66 -7.70 -4.65
CA SER A 222 -9.43 -7.98 -5.85
C SER A 222 -8.65 -7.66 -7.11
N LEU A 223 -9.21 -8.07 -8.25
CA LEU A 223 -8.92 -7.40 -9.52
C LEU A 223 -9.24 -5.90 -9.38
N THR A 224 -8.41 -5.04 -9.97
CA THR A 224 -8.60 -3.58 -10.03
C THR A 224 -9.44 -3.16 -11.24
N THR A 225 -9.80 -4.12 -12.09
CA THR A 225 -10.69 -3.95 -13.23
C THR A 225 -11.92 -4.85 -13.11
N PRO A 226 -13.04 -4.52 -13.78
CA PRO A 226 -14.18 -5.41 -13.86
C PRO A 226 -13.78 -6.82 -14.36
N PRO A 227 -14.26 -7.90 -13.71
CA PRO A 227 -15.38 -7.94 -12.77
C PRO A 227 -15.04 -7.70 -11.29
N CYS A 228 -13.83 -7.26 -10.93
CA CYS A 228 -13.40 -6.94 -9.56
C CYS A 228 -13.53 -8.09 -8.54
N HIS A 229 -13.30 -9.33 -8.98
CA HIS A 229 -13.39 -10.49 -8.09
C HIS A 229 -12.37 -10.42 -6.95
N PRO A 230 -12.77 -10.67 -5.68
CA PRO A 230 -11.90 -10.60 -4.50
C PRO A 230 -11.05 -11.88 -4.33
N THR A 231 -10.23 -12.18 -5.32
CA THR A 231 -9.54 -13.47 -5.50
C THR A 231 -8.04 -13.33 -5.63
N VAL A 232 -7.50 -12.11 -5.42
CA VAL A 232 -6.10 -11.78 -5.70
C VAL A 232 -5.29 -11.79 -4.40
N LEU A 233 -4.19 -12.52 -4.39
CA LEU A 233 -3.11 -12.33 -3.42
C LEU A 233 -2.12 -11.30 -3.97
N TRP A 234 -2.15 -10.09 -3.41
CA TRP A 234 -1.29 -9.00 -3.85
C TRP A 234 0.09 -9.09 -3.22
N THR A 235 1.12 -8.91 -4.05
CA THR A 235 2.48 -8.59 -3.63
C THR A 235 2.87 -7.27 -4.30
N VAL A 236 2.93 -6.19 -3.53
CA VAL A 236 3.38 -4.88 -4.03
C VAL A 236 4.82 -4.70 -3.58
N PHE A 237 5.77 -4.56 -4.49
CA PHE A 237 7.17 -4.38 -4.10
C PHE A 237 7.38 -3.02 -3.45
N ARG A 238 8.25 -2.96 -2.44
CA ARG A 238 8.53 -1.73 -1.69
C ARG A 238 9.28 -0.70 -2.52
N ASN A 239 10.25 -1.17 -3.30
CA ASN A 239 11.14 -0.33 -4.09
C ASN A 239 10.51 -0.10 -5.47
N PRO A 240 10.48 1.14 -5.97
CA PRO A 240 10.03 1.40 -7.33
C PRO A 240 11.13 1.04 -8.34
N VAL A 241 10.74 0.91 -9.60
CA VAL A 241 11.67 1.00 -10.73
C VAL A 241 11.60 2.38 -11.34
N GLN A 242 12.67 2.77 -12.03
CA GLN A 242 12.71 4.02 -12.78
C GLN A 242 12.51 3.77 -14.27
N ILE A 243 11.83 4.70 -14.94
CA ILE A 243 11.86 4.84 -16.40
C ILE A 243 12.14 6.31 -16.74
N SER A 244 12.73 6.57 -17.90
CA SER A 244 13.00 7.95 -18.34
C SER A 244 11.72 8.74 -18.58
N GLN A 245 11.84 10.07 -18.59
CA GLN A 245 10.74 10.97 -18.95
C GLN A 245 10.19 10.65 -20.34
N GLU A 246 11.05 10.36 -21.31
CA GLU A 246 10.66 10.01 -22.68
C GLU A 246 9.89 8.69 -22.73
N GLN A 247 10.30 7.69 -21.93
CA GLN A 247 9.59 6.42 -21.83
C GLN A 247 8.21 6.58 -21.19
N LEU A 248 8.09 7.38 -20.13
CA LEU A 248 6.79 7.67 -19.53
C LEU A 248 5.88 8.41 -20.51
N LEU A 249 6.41 9.42 -21.21
CA LEU A 249 5.67 10.19 -22.20
C LEU A 249 5.16 9.30 -23.35
N ALA A 250 5.99 8.35 -23.80
CA ALA A 250 5.60 7.39 -24.82
C ALA A 250 4.46 6.48 -24.33
N LEU A 251 4.53 6.00 -23.08
CA LEU A 251 3.46 5.21 -22.47
C LEU A 251 2.15 6.00 -22.39
N GLU A 252 2.22 7.27 -22.00
CA GLU A 252 1.06 8.15 -21.80
C GLU A 252 0.39 8.62 -23.11
N THR A 253 1.02 8.43 -24.27
CA THR A 253 0.49 8.97 -25.55
C THR A 253 0.48 8.04 -26.74
N ALA A 254 1.12 6.88 -26.65
CA ALA A 254 1.19 5.98 -27.80
C ALA A 254 -0.13 5.27 -28.12
N LEU A 255 -1.05 5.16 -27.16
CA LEU A 255 -2.15 4.19 -27.19
C LEU A 255 -3.54 4.86 -27.18
N TYR A 256 -4.50 4.20 -27.83
CA TYR A 256 -5.92 4.55 -27.89
C TYR A 256 -6.78 3.39 -27.39
N CYS A 257 -7.86 3.71 -26.65
CA CYS A 257 -8.87 2.77 -26.16
C CYS A 257 -9.86 2.30 -27.27
N THR A 258 -9.79 2.92 -28.44
CA THR A 258 -10.73 2.73 -29.56
C THR A 258 -10.08 1.94 -30.69
N HIS A 259 -10.91 1.35 -31.56
CA HIS A 259 -10.42 0.72 -32.80
C HIS A 259 -9.93 1.79 -33.79
N VAL A 260 -9.17 1.35 -34.81
CA VAL A 260 -8.53 2.22 -35.82
C VAL A 260 -9.56 3.07 -36.59
N ASP A 261 -10.73 2.50 -36.85
CA ASP A 261 -11.83 3.05 -37.63
C ASP A 261 -12.89 3.78 -36.79
N ASP A 262 -12.65 3.94 -35.49
CA ASP A 262 -13.58 4.66 -34.60
C ASP A 262 -13.58 6.16 -34.97
N PRO A 263 -14.72 6.76 -35.33
CA PRO A 263 -14.80 8.16 -35.71
C PRO A 263 -14.55 9.12 -34.55
N SER A 264 -14.50 8.63 -33.31
CA SER A 264 -14.25 9.40 -32.10
C SER A 264 -13.13 8.75 -31.27
N PRO A 265 -11.87 8.84 -31.74
CA PRO A 265 -10.75 8.18 -31.09
C PRO A 265 -10.55 8.72 -29.67
N ARG A 266 -10.24 7.80 -28.73
CA ARG A 266 -10.00 8.16 -27.32
C ARG A 266 -8.63 7.65 -26.90
N GLU A 267 -7.78 8.55 -26.46
CA GLU A 267 -6.48 8.22 -25.91
C GLU A 267 -6.62 7.30 -24.69
N MET A 268 -5.68 6.38 -24.54
CA MET A 268 -5.59 5.50 -23.38
C MET A 268 -4.76 6.19 -22.30
N VAL A 269 -5.45 6.95 -21.45
CA VAL A 269 -4.87 7.69 -20.34
C VAL A 269 -5.73 7.51 -19.08
N ASN A 270 -5.11 7.73 -17.91
CA ASN A 270 -5.77 7.59 -16.61
C ASN A 270 -6.47 6.23 -16.47
N ASN A 271 -5.79 5.18 -16.90
CA ASN A 271 -6.31 3.82 -16.89
C ASN A 271 -6.06 3.12 -15.56
N PHE A 272 -6.13 3.84 -14.44
CA PHE A 272 -5.98 3.33 -13.09
C PHE A 272 -7.26 3.55 -12.28
N ARG A 273 -7.57 2.63 -11.37
CA ARG A 273 -8.70 2.74 -10.45
C ARG A 273 -8.29 3.56 -9.23
N ARG A 274 -9.23 4.32 -8.65
CA ARG A 274 -9.01 4.98 -7.36
C ARG A 274 -8.75 3.97 -6.25
N VAL A 275 -7.97 4.38 -5.25
CA VAL A 275 -7.82 3.62 -3.99
C VAL A 275 -9.16 3.33 -3.34
N GLN A 276 -9.28 2.13 -2.79
CA GLN A 276 -10.48 1.60 -2.16
C GLN A 276 -10.33 1.65 -0.64
N ASN A 277 -11.43 1.78 0.08
CA ASN A 277 -11.41 1.77 1.53
C ASN A 277 -10.87 0.43 2.06
N PHE A 278 -10.04 0.50 3.10
CA PHE A 278 -9.33 -0.65 3.66
C PHE A 278 -9.51 -0.73 5.18
N ASP A 279 -10.76 -0.61 5.64
CA ASP A 279 -11.05 -0.57 7.07
C ASP A 279 -10.87 -1.96 7.70
N GLU A 280 -10.37 -1.98 8.95
CA GLU A 280 -10.22 -3.17 9.82
C GLU A 280 -9.34 -4.30 9.28
N ARG A 281 -8.42 -3.97 8.37
CA ARG A 281 -7.50 -4.94 7.77
C ARG A 281 -6.05 -4.47 7.89
N LEU A 282 -5.15 -5.44 7.83
CA LEU A 282 -3.72 -5.22 7.85
C LEU A 282 -3.10 -5.56 6.50
N VAL A 283 -2.03 -4.85 6.19
CA VAL A 283 -1.09 -5.18 5.13
C VAL A 283 0.16 -5.72 5.78
N TYR A 284 0.56 -6.93 5.40
CA TYR A 284 1.76 -7.54 5.94
C TYR A 284 3.00 -7.07 5.16
N ILE A 285 4.11 -6.82 5.84
CA ILE A 285 5.38 -6.42 5.21
C ILE A 285 6.47 -7.44 5.50
N SER A 286 7.27 -7.77 4.49
CA SER A 286 8.42 -8.69 4.62
C SER A 286 9.67 -8.00 5.17
N PHE A 287 9.68 -6.67 5.24
CA PHE A 287 10.79 -5.86 5.69
C PHE A 287 10.47 -5.21 7.03
N ARG A 288 11.49 -5.03 7.88
CA ARG A 288 11.33 -4.26 9.11
C ARG A 288 11.36 -2.78 8.78
N GLN A 289 10.34 -2.04 9.18
CA GLN A 289 10.49 -0.59 9.30
C GLN A 289 11.52 -0.32 10.39
N VAL A 290 12.60 0.37 10.04
CA VAL A 290 13.45 0.99 11.06
C VAL A 290 12.55 2.02 11.72
N GLN A 291 12.05 1.72 12.93
CA GLN A 291 11.44 2.74 13.77
C GLN A 291 12.49 3.84 13.91
N ASP A 292 12.16 5.00 13.36
CA ASP A 292 12.98 6.18 13.49
C ASP A 292 13.19 6.40 15.00
N LEU A 293 14.42 6.17 15.46
CA LEU A 293 14.85 6.25 16.86
C LEU A 293 14.60 7.64 17.48
N THR A 294 14.09 8.57 16.69
CA THR A 294 13.68 9.93 17.04
C THR A 294 12.52 9.96 18.02
N TYR A 295 11.54 9.04 17.95
CA TYR A 295 10.41 9.04 18.89
C TYR A 295 10.81 8.57 20.29
N THR A 296 11.65 7.54 20.38
CA THR A 296 12.23 7.10 21.67
C THR A 296 13.19 8.14 22.24
N GLY A 297 13.94 8.85 21.39
CA GLY A 297 14.84 9.92 21.81
C GLY A 297 14.10 11.15 22.36
N LEU A 298 13.02 11.61 21.69
CA LEU A 298 12.17 12.68 22.19
C LEU A 298 11.46 12.27 23.49
N SER A 299 10.93 11.05 23.56
CA SER A 299 10.26 10.53 24.76
C SER A 299 11.21 10.47 25.95
N LEU A 300 12.44 9.98 25.76
CA LEU A 300 13.45 9.95 26.80
C LEU A 300 13.89 11.36 27.22
N GLY A 301 14.03 12.28 26.28
CA GLY A 301 14.34 13.70 26.55
C GLY A 301 13.25 14.40 27.37
N ILE A 302 11.98 14.12 27.08
CA ILE A 302 10.83 14.62 27.86
C ILE A 302 10.82 14.01 29.27
N ILE A 303 11.07 12.70 29.39
CA ILE A 303 11.14 12.02 30.69
C ILE A 303 12.30 12.57 31.55
N LEU A 304 13.49 12.76 30.96
CA LEU A 304 14.66 13.34 31.62
C LEU A 304 14.42 14.78 32.06
N SER A 305 13.80 15.61 31.21
CA SER A 305 13.51 17.02 31.53
C SER A 305 12.45 17.17 32.63
N VAL A 306 11.41 16.34 32.62
CA VAL A 306 10.42 16.29 33.71
C VAL A 306 11.05 15.81 35.02
N ALA A 307 11.91 14.79 34.97
CA ALA A 307 12.63 14.31 36.15
C ALA A 307 13.58 15.38 36.73
N LEU A 308 14.35 16.07 35.88
CA LEU A 308 15.22 17.17 36.27
C LEU A 308 14.44 18.34 36.89
N ALA A 309 13.31 18.72 36.30
CA ALA A 309 12.44 19.76 36.84
C ALA A 309 11.87 19.38 38.21
N GLY A 310 11.50 18.11 38.40
CA GLY A 310 11.06 17.56 39.68
C GLY A 310 12.13 17.67 40.77
N VAL A 311 13.37 17.27 40.46
CA VAL A 311 14.50 17.36 41.40
C VAL A 311 14.82 18.82 41.76
N LEU A 312 14.84 19.72 40.77
CA LEU A 312 15.02 21.16 40.99
C LEU A 312 13.93 21.75 41.89
N GLY A 313 12.67 21.37 41.66
CA GLY A 313 11.55 21.77 42.52
C GLY A 313 11.74 21.34 43.97
N ILE A 314 12.15 20.09 44.21
CA ILE A 314 12.44 19.57 45.56
C ILE A 314 13.59 20.35 46.21
N CYS A 315 14.68 20.60 45.48
CA CYS A 315 15.82 21.37 45.98
C CYS A 315 15.43 22.81 46.40
N VAL A 316 14.59 23.47 45.61
CA VAL A 316 14.09 24.82 45.94
C VAL A 316 13.23 24.80 47.20
N VAL A 317 12.32 23.83 47.34
CA VAL A 317 11.47 23.69 48.54
C VAL A 317 12.33 23.42 49.78
N LEU A 318 13.36 22.59 49.68
CA LEU A 318 14.29 22.33 50.78
C LEU A 318 15.09 23.58 51.14
N ALA A 319 15.60 24.31 50.16
CA ALA A 319 16.36 25.54 50.38
C ALA A 319 15.51 26.63 51.06
N VAL A 320 14.26 26.83 50.61
CA VAL A 320 13.31 27.76 51.22
C VAL A 320 12.97 27.32 52.64
N SER A 321 12.74 26.03 52.86
CA SER A 321 12.44 25.48 54.18
C SER A 321 13.60 25.68 55.16
N ILE A 322 14.84 25.40 54.73
CA ILE A 322 16.07 25.65 55.51
C ILE A 322 16.22 27.15 55.81
N TRP A 323 15.98 28.02 54.82
CA TRP A 323 16.04 29.47 55.00
C TRP A 323 15.02 29.97 56.03
N LEU A 324 13.77 29.52 55.95
CA LEU A 324 12.72 29.85 56.92
C LEU A 324 13.07 29.36 58.33
N PHE A 325 13.63 28.15 58.46
CA PHE A 325 14.12 27.63 59.74
C PHE A 325 15.26 28.47 60.32
N ARG A 326 16.24 28.88 59.49
CA ARG A 326 17.35 29.76 59.92
C ARG A 326 16.85 31.14 60.33
N ARG A 327 15.88 31.72 59.61
CA ARG A 327 15.25 32.99 59.96
C ARG A 327 14.50 32.91 61.31
N LYS A 328 13.74 31.84 61.55
CA LYS A 328 13.05 31.59 62.82
C LYS A 328 14.02 31.43 63.99
N LYS A 329 15.17 30.75 63.78
CA LYS A 329 16.23 30.60 64.79
C LYS A 329 16.96 31.93 65.08
N SER A 330 17.16 32.78 64.07
CA SER A 330 17.74 34.11 64.23
C SER A 330 16.81 35.05 65.02
N SER A 331 15.49 34.98 64.78
CA SER A 331 14.48 35.74 65.54
C SER A 331 14.46 35.32 67.02
N LYS A 332 14.53 34.02 67.34
CA LYS A 332 14.64 33.53 68.73
C LYS A 332 15.94 33.92 69.45
N LYS A 333 17.02 34.24 68.71
CA LYS A 333 18.31 34.64 69.30
C LYS A 333 18.37 36.15 69.63
N GLY A 334 17.41 36.94 69.13
CA GLY A 334 17.30 38.38 69.41
C GLY A 334 16.70 38.71 70.79
N ASP A 335 15.84 37.84 71.33
CA ASP A 335 15.13 38.10 72.60
C ASP A 335 15.91 37.68 73.86
N ASN A 336 17.10 37.09 73.73
CA ASN A 336 17.90 36.58 74.85
C ASN A 336 19.22 37.34 75.04
N LYS A 337 19.17 38.68 75.12
CA LYS A 337 20.28 39.49 75.67
C LYS A 337 20.03 39.77 77.15
N GLY A 338 20.84 39.12 77.97
CA GLY A 338 20.74 39.08 79.43
C GLY A 338 20.95 40.42 80.14
N VAL A 339 20.27 40.51 81.28
CA VAL A 339 20.44 41.51 82.34
C VAL A 339 21.84 41.37 82.93
N ILE A 340 22.61 42.47 82.94
CA ILE A 340 23.93 42.52 83.60
C ILE A 340 23.73 42.98 85.04
N TYR A 341 24.02 42.10 86.00
CA TYR A 341 24.12 42.40 87.43
C TYR A 341 25.48 43.05 87.74
N LYS A 342 25.49 44.14 88.52
CA LYS A 342 26.68 44.66 89.21
C LYS A 342 26.54 44.48 90.73
N PRO A 343 27.36 43.65 91.39
CA PRO A 343 27.66 43.73 92.82
C PRO A 343 29.02 44.44 93.01
N ALA A 344 29.46 44.95 94.16
CA ALA A 344 28.93 45.30 95.47
C ALA A 344 30.04 46.14 96.15
N ILE A 345 29.76 46.74 97.31
CA ILE A 345 30.59 46.73 98.55
C ILE A 345 30.36 48.01 99.36
N LYS A 346 29.81 47.81 100.56
CA LYS A 346 29.78 48.71 101.71
C LYS A 346 31.17 48.69 102.39
N LYS A 347 31.68 49.84 102.83
CA LYS A 347 32.54 49.93 104.02
C LYS A 347 32.23 51.21 104.80
N GLU A 348 32.04 50.97 106.09
CA GLU A 348 31.76 51.83 107.24
C GLU A 348 32.78 52.96 107.47
N THR A 349 32.29 54.18 107.81
CA THR A 349 32.48 55.01 109.06
C THR A 349 33.95 55.33 109.44
N GLU A 350 34.37 56.48 109.99
CA GLU A 350 33.75 57.62 110.70
C GLU A 350 34.80 58.76 110.85
N ALA A 351 34.30 60.00 110.94
CA ALA A 351 34.69 61.13 111.81
C ALA A 351 36.04 61.93 111.75
N HIS A 352 35.84 63.24 111.96
CA HIS A 352 36.68 64.32 112.54
C HIS A 352 37.69 65.12 111.68
N ALA A 353 37.31 66.37 111.37
CA ALA A 353 37.79 67.59 112.03
C ALA A 353 36.72 68.69 111.95
#